data_AF-A0A5C4L7N4-F1
#
_entry.id   AF-A0A5C4L7N4-F1
#
_cell.length_a   1.000
_cell.length_b   1.000
_cell.length_c   1.000
_cell.angle_alpha   90.00
_cell.angle_beta   90.00
_cell.angle_gamma   90.00
#
_symmetry.space_group_name_H-M   'P 1'
#
loop_
_entity.id
_entity.type
_entity.pdbx_description
1 polymer ?
#
loop_
_entity_poly.entity_id
_entity_poly.type
_entity_poly.pdbx_seq_one_letter_code
_entity_poly.pdbx_strand_id
1 'polypeptide(L)'
;MTDASSSSSGSLPSPEAIAAFLRGLDPAYAPTPLRRLPALARRLGVAQVLAKDETDRTLGSFKSLGGTYAGLMALARAAGTSPAALLAARPAGQPALVCASDGNHGLAVAAAARFAGAAARVFLHA
;
A
#
# COMPACT_ATOMS: atom_id res chain seq x y z
N MET A 1 27.58 -11.69 31.53
CA MET A 1 26.61 -12.73 31.17
C MET A 1 25.55 -12.05 30.33
N THR A 2 25.81 -11.96 29.02
CA THR A 2 24.96 -11.28 28.03
C THR A 2 23.90 -12.25 27.56
N ASP A 3 22.64 -11.98 27.86
CA ASP A 3 21.54 -12.77 27.33
C ASP A 3 21.04 -12.20 25.99
N ALA A 4 20.81 -13.12 25.08
CA ALA A 4 20.66 -12.89 23.65
C ALA A 4 19.33 -12.21 23.32
N SER A 5 19.41 -11.10 22.60
CA SER A 5 18.28 -10.50 21.89
C SER A 5 17.70 -11.48 20.88
N SER A 6 16.52 -12.02 21.17
CA SER A 6 15.74 -12.89 20.29
C SER A 6 15.22 -12.08 19.10
N SER A 7 15.93 -12.12 17.98
CA SER A 7 15.43 -11.64 16.70
C SER A 7 14.32 -12.57 16.22
N SER A 8 13.06 -12.19 16.42
CA SER A 8 11.95 -12.87 15.76
C SER A 8 12.09 -12.61 14.25
N SER A 9 12.47 -13.65 13.51
CA SER A 9 12.41 -13.65 12.05
C SER A 9 10.94 -13.64 11.64
N GLY A 10 10.34 -12.46 11.65
CA GLY A 10 8.94 -12.26 11.27
C GLY A 10 8.76 -12.65 9.81
N SER A 11 8.01 -13.73 9.56
CA SER A 11 7.54 -14.09 8.23
C SER A 11 6.85 -12.89 7.58
N LEU A 12 7.15 -12.64 6.30
CA LEU A 12 6.44 -11.61 5.54
C LEU A 12 4.95 -11.99 5.43
N PRO A 13 4.02 -11.02 5.51
CA PRO A 13 2.61 -11.29 5.34
C PRO A 13 2.34 -11.81 3.92
N SER A 14 1.37 -12.73 3.80
CA SER A 14 0.97 -13.24 2.49
C SER A 14 0.28 -12.14 1.66
N PRO A 15 0.31 -12.22 0.31
CA PRO A 15 -0.44 -11.30 -0.54
C PRO A 15 -1.94 -11.24 -0.20
N GLU A 16 -2.53 -12.37 0.19
CA GLU A 16 -3.94 -12.47 0.60
C GLU A 16 -4.20 -11.72 1.90
N ALA A 17 -3.28 -11.80 2.87
CA ALA A 17 -3.37 -11.06 4.13
C ALA A 17 -3.27 -9.55 3.90
N ILE A 18 -2.34 -9.11 3.03
CA ILE A 18 -2.23 -7.70 2.62
C ILE A 18 -3.53 -7.24 1.94
N ALA A 19 -4.04 -8.02 1.00
CA ALA A 19 -5.27 -7.68 0.27
C ALA A 19 -6.49 -7.63 1.21
N ALA A 20 -6.60 -8.55 2.18
CA ALA A 20 -7.66 -8.54 3.17
C ALA A 20 -7.59 -7.29 4.07
N PHE A 21 -6.39 -6.93 4.53
CA PHE A 21 -6.19 -5.70 5.31
C PHE A 21 -6.61 -4.45 4.53
N LEU A 22 -6.17 -4.31 3.27
CA LEU A 22 -6.50 -3.16 2.43
C LEU A 22 -8.01 -3.08 2.13
N ARG A 23 -8.67 -4.21 1.85
CA ARG A 23 -10.14 -4.26 1.73
C ARG A 23 -10.85 -3.83 3.00
N GLY A 24 -10.27 -4.09 4.17
CA GLY A 24 -10.79 -3.62 5.46
C GLY A 24 -10.67 -2.11 5.66
N LEU A 25 -9.77 -1.42 4.95
CA LEU A 25 -9.64 0.04 4.98
C LEU A 25 -10.71 0.73 4.13
N ASP A 26 -10.92 0.21 2.93
CA ASP A 26 -11.83 0.75 1.93
C ASP A 26 -12.24 -0.39 0.97
N PRO A 27 -13.55 -0.68 0.81
CA PRO A 27 -14.03 -1.69 -0.14
C PRO A 27 -13.54 -1.47 -1.58
N ALA A 28 -13.14 -0.25 -1.95
CA ALA A 28 -12.55 0.07 -3.24
C ALA A 28 -11.18 -0.60 -3.49
N TYR A 29 -10.50 -1.12 -2.46
CA TYR A 29 -9.33 -2.00 -2.62
C TYR A 29 -9.71 -3.41 -3.09
N ALA A 30 -10.50 -3.50 -4.17
CA ALA A 30 -10.97 -4.72 -4.78
C ALA A 30 -10.03 -5.21 -5.92
N PRO A 31 -10.20 -6.45 -6.41
CA PRO A 31 -9.59 -6.90 -7.65
C PRO A 31 -9.97 -6.01 -8.82
N THR A 32 -8.97 -5.54 -9.55
CA THR A 32 -9.12 -4.72 -10.76
C THR A 32 -9.28 -5.58 -12.03
N PRO A 33 -9.84 -5.06 -13.13
CA PRO A 33 -10.07 -5.83 -14.35
C PRO A 33 -8.80 -6.45 -14.95
N LEU A 34 -8.93 -7.64 -15.53
CA LEU A 34 -7.92 -8.26 -16.41
C LEU A 34 -8.47 -8.26 -17.83
N ARG A 35 -8.11 -7.24 -18.62
CA ARG A 35 -8.64 -7.00 -19.96
C ARG A 35 -8.00 -7.96 -20.96
N ARG A 36 -8.81 -8.58 -21.82
CA ARG A 36 -8.34 -9.36 -22.97
C ARG A 36 -8.12 -8.46 -24.18
N LEU A 37 -6.98 -8.60 -24.86
CA LEU A 37 -6.61 -7.78 -26.02
C LEU A 37 -6.43 -8.65 -27.29
N PRO A 38 -7.52 -9.21 -27.85
CA PRO A 38 -7.44 -10.18 -28.94
C PRO A 38 -6.87 -9.60 -30.24
N ALA A 39 -7.13 -8.31 -30.54
CA ALA A 39 -6.56 -7.66 -31.72
C ALA A 39 -5.03 -7.56 -31.64
N LEU A 40 -4.50 -7.25 -30.44
CA LEU A 40 -3.06 -7.20 -30.20
C LEU A 40 -2.43 -8.60 -30.23
N ALA A 41 -3.10 -9.60 -29.67
CA ALA A 41 -2.65 -10.99 -29.72
C ALA A 41 -2.47 -11.49 -31.17
N ARG A 42 -3.47 -11.24 -32.04
CA ARG A 42 -3.37 -11.56 -33.48
C ARG A 42 -2.20 -10.85 -34.15
N ARG A 43 -2.02 -9.56 -33.88
CA ARG A 43 -0.93 -8.77 -34.48
C ARG A 43 0.45 -9.28 -34.07
N LEU A 44 0.60 -9.81 -32.86
CA LEU A 44 1.86 -10.32 -32.32
C LEU A 44 2.09 -11.81 -32.60
N GLY A 45 1.11 -12.54 -33.15
CA GLY A 45 1.22 -13.99 -33.39
C GLY A 45 1.26 -14.85 -32.11
N VAL A 46 0.69 -14.37 -31.00
CA VAL A 46 0.68 -15.06 -29.70
C VAL A 46 -0.72 -15.54 -29.32
N ALA A 47 -0.82 -16.53 -28.44
CA ALA A 47 -2.10 -17.10 -28.01
C ALA A 47 -3.02 -16.07 -27.33
N GLN A 48 -2.50 -15.28 -26.38
CA GLN A 48 -3.27 -14.27 -25.66
C GLN A 48 -2.40 -13.10 -25.23
N VAL A 49 -3.00 -11.92 -25.17
CA VAL A 49 -2.47 -10.74 -24.47
C VAL A 49 -3.50 -10.29 -23.45
N LEU A 50 -3.07 -10.18 -22.19
CA LEU A 50 -3.89 -9.77 -21.06
C LEU A 50 -3.28 -8.51 -20.46
N ALA A 51 -4.11 -7.49 -20.21
CA ALA A 51 -3.69 -6.26 -19.55
C ALA A 51 -4.37 -6.16 -18.18
N LYS A 52 -3.56 -6.10 -17.12
CA LYS A 52 -4.05 -5.84 -15.76
C LYS A 52 -4.31 -4.34 -15.63
N ASP A 53 -5.59 -3.99 -15.53
CA ASP A 53 -6.05 -2.61 -15.62
C ASP A 53 -6.10 -1.95 -14.24
N GLU A 54 -5.04 -1.24 -13.87
CA GLU A 54 -4.89 -0.66 -12.53
C GLU A 54 -5.37 0.79 -12.43
N THR A 55 -5.95 1.36 -13.51
CA THR A 55 -6.42 2.76 -13.50
C THR A 55 -7.65 2.96 -12.64
N ASP A 56 -8.47 1.93 -12.48
CA ASP A 56 -9.70 1.95 -11.68
C ASP A 56 -9.43 1.78 -10.17
N ARG A 57 -8.17 1.56 -9.78
CA ARG A 57 -7.82 1.43 -8.36
C ARG A 57 -7.95 2.79 -7.66
N THR A 58 -8.27 2.79 -6.36
CA THR A 58 -8.15 3.98 -5.49
C THR A 58 -6.84 4.71 -5.75
N LEU A 59 -6.89 6.03 -5.91
CA LEU A 59 -5.75 6.90 -6.30
C LEU A 59 -5.21 6.70 -7.72
N GLY A 60 -5.96 6.02 -8.61
CA GLY A 60 -5.71 5.96 -10.04
C GLY A 60 -4.50 5.13 -10.48
N SER A 61 -3.87 4.37 -9.58
CA SER A 61 -2.72 3.53 -9.91
C SER A 61 -2.51 2.37 -8.93
N PHE A 62 -1.73 1.37 -9.37
CA PHE A 62 -1.34 0.23 -8.55
C PHE A 62 -0.56 0.59 -7.27
N LYS A 63 0.08 1.77 -7.23
CA LYS A 63 0.95 2.18 -6.11
C LYS A 63 0.17 2.47 -4.83
N SER A 64 -1.15 2.65 -4.92
CA SER A 64 -2.02 2.82 -3.75
C SER A 64 -2.06 1.60 -2.83
N LEU A 65 -1.64 0.41 -3.30
CA LEU A 65 -1.54 -0.77 -2.44
C LEU A 65 -0.34 -0.69 -1.50
N GLY A 66 0.86 -0.71 -2.06
CA GLY A 66 2.10 -0.86 -1.30
C GLY A 66 2.40 0.35 -0.42
N GLY A 67 2.26 1.57 -0.94
CA GLY A 67 2.53 2.79 -0.17
C GLY A 67 1.57 2.95 1.00
N THR A 68 0.29 2.65 0.78
CA THR A 68 -0.73 2.71 1.85
C THR A 68 -0.45 1.66 2.92
N TYR A 69 -0.24 0.40 2.53
CA TYR A 69 0.02 -0.70 3.46
C TYR A 69 1.28 -0.45 4.29
N ALA A 70 2.42 -0.17 3.63
CA ALA A 70 3.69 0.01 4.30
C ALA A 70 3.68 1.24 5.23
N GLY A 71 3.05 2.34 4.81
CA GLY A 71 2.91 3.53 5.65
C GLY A 71 2.12 3.25 6.93
N LEU A 72 1.02 2.51 6.84
CA LEU A 72 0.24 2.11 8.02
C LEU A 72 1.01 1.15 8.94
N MET A 73 1.75 0.19 8.39
CA MET A 73 2.61 -0.68 9.21
C MET A 73 3.71 0.11 9.92
N ALA A 74 4.32 1.09 9.24
CA ALA A 74 5.37 1.92 9.82
C ALA A 74 4.85 2.79 10.96
N LEU A 75 3.69 3.43 10.78
CA LEU A 75 3.05 4.23 11.82
C LEU A 75 2.59 3.36 13.00
N ALA A 76 2.05 2.18 12.75
CA ALA A 76 1.64 1.26 13.81
C ALA A 76 2.84 0.84 14.67
N ARG A 77 3.96 0.51 14.02
CA ARG A 77 5.23 0.23 14.70
C ARG A 77 5.71 1.42 15.51
N ALA A 78 5.68 2.64 14.96
CA ALA A 78 6.09 3.85 15.67
C ALA A 78 5.21 4.15 16.88
N ALA A 79 3.92 3.83 16.81
CA ALA A 79 2.96 3.95 17.90
C ALA A 79 3.03 2.78 18.91
N GLY A 80 3.85 1.76 18.67
CA GLY A 80 3.94 0.57 19.53
C GLY A 80 2.63 -0.23 19.59
N THR A 81 1.82 -0.19 18.53
CA THR A 81 0.49 -0.81 18.51
C THR A 81 0.24 -1.58 17.21
N SER A 82 -0.89 -2.29 17.13
CA SER A 82 -1.29 -2.97 15.90
C SER A 82 -1.85 -1.98 14.87
N PRO A 83 -1.74 -2.27 13.55
CA PRO A 83 -2.36 -1.43 12.53
C PRO A 83 -3.86 -1.21 12.72
N ALA A 84 -4.58 -2.24 13.17
CA ALA A 84 -6.02 -2.14 13.46
C ALA A 84 -6.29 -1.18 14.64
N ALA A 85 -5.51 -1.27 15.71
CA ALA A 85 -5.64 -0.37 16.85
C ALA A 85 -5.27 1.08 16.51
N LEU A 86 -4.23 1.28 15.68
CA LEU A 86 -3.86 2.60 15.15
C LEU A 86 -5.02 3.23 14.37
N LEU A 87 -5.63 2.47 13.46
CA LEU A 87 -6.73 2.94 12.61
C LEU A 87 -7.98 3.27 13.43
N ALA A 88 -8.26 2.51 14.49
CA ALA A 88 -9.41 2.75 15.37
C ALA A 88 -9.20 3.98 16.27
N ALA A 89 -8.02 4.12 16.87
CA ALA A 89 -7.74 5.18 17.84
C ALA A 89 -7.33 6.51 17.21
N ARG A 90 -6.68 6.48 16.03
CA ARG A 90 -6.09 7.64 15.32
C ARG A 90 -5.42 8.63 16.29
N PRO A 91 -4.47 8.16 17.12
CA PRO A 91 -3.89 8.96 18.19
C PRO A 91 -3.17 10.19 17.61
N ALA A 92 -3.29 11.33 18.30
CA ALA A 92 -2.54 12.53 17.96
C ALA A 92 -1.02 12.31 18.14
N GLY A 93 -0.21 13.14 17.48
CA GLY A 93 1.25 13.14 17.66
C GLY A 93 2.00 12.03 16.91
N GLN A 94 1.36 11.34 15.96
CA GLN A 94 2.05 10.42 15.06
C GLN A 94 3.18 11.12 14.28
N PRO A 95 4.32 10.45 14.05
CA PRO A 95 5.36 11.02 13.20
C PRO A 95 4.84 11.22 11.77
N ALA A 96 5.37 12.23 11.08
CA ALA A 96 5.04 12.44 9.68
C ALA A 96 5.69 11.36 8.80
N LEU A 97 4.93 10.82 7.85
CA LEU A 97 5.50 10.02 6.77
C LEU A 97 6.20 10.93 5.76
N VAL A 98 7.39 10.54 5.29
CA VAL A 98 8.19 11.32 4.34
C VAL A 98 8.58 10.45 3.16
N CYS A 99 8.41 10.94 1.93
CA CYS A 99 8.89 10.25 0.73
C CYS A 99 9.25 11.24 -0.39
N ALA A 100 10.10 10.82 -1.32
CA ALA A 100 10.26 11.45 -2.62
C ALA A 100 9.39 10.72 -3.65
N SER A 101 8.76 11.43 -4.59
CA SER A 101 7.90 10.81 -5.59
C SER A 101 7.69 11.69 -6.81
N ASP A 102 7.42 11.05 -7.96
CA ASP A 102 6.90 11.75 -9.16
C ASP A 102 5.36 11.74 -9.23
N GLY A 103 4.65 11.36 -8.16
CA GLY A 103 3.18 11.36 -8.09
C GLY A 103 2.59 10.16 -7.33
N ASN A 104 2.34 9.05 -8.04
CA ASN A 104 1.56 7.90 -7.55
C ASN A 104 2.05 7.29 -6.22
N HIS A 105 3.36 7.25 -5.98
CA HIS A 105 3.90 6.75 -4.72
C HIS A 105 3.59 7.72 -3.56
N GLY A 106 3.82 9.02 -3.78
CA GLY A 106 3.51 10.08 -2.82
C GLY A 106 2.03 10.11 -2.44
N LEU A 107 1.13 9.94 -3.41
CA LEU A 107 -0.31 9.81 -3.14
C LEU A 107 -0.63 8.64 -2.21
N ALA A 108 -0.02 7.48 -2.41
CA ALA A 108 -0.21 6.31 -1.57
C ALA A 108 0.32 6.52 -0.15
N VAL A 109 1.50 7.14 0.00
CA VAL A 109 2.09 7.47 1.31
C VAL A 109 1.21 8.50 2.04
N ALA A 110 0.72 9.51 1.33
CA ALA A 110 -0.20 10.50 1.89
C ALA A 110 -1.53 9.87 2.32
N ALA A 111 -2.03 8.87 1.59
CA ALA A 111 -3.23 8.13 1.97
C ALA A 111 -3.03 7.34 3.28
N ALA A 112 -1.89 6.66 3.46
CA ALA A 112 -1.57 5.99 4.73
C ALA A 112 -1.61 6.95 5.92
N ALA A 113 -0.94 8.10 5.79
CA ALA A 113 -0.91 9.13 6.83
C ALA A 113 -2.33 9.60 7.16
N ARG A 114 -3.13 9.90 6.14
CA ARG A 114 -4.53 10.32 6.31
C ARG A 114 -5.38 9.30 7.07
N PHE A 115 -5.28 8.01 6.72
CA PHE A 115 -5.99 6.94 7.43
C PHE A 115 -5.61 6.89 8.92
N ALA A 116 -4.32 7.00 9.24
CA ALA A 116 -3.81 6.97 10.60
C ALA A 116 -3.99 8.28 11.40
N GLY A 117 -4.43 9.38 10.76
CA GLY A 117 -4.47 10.70 11.39
C GLY A 117 -3.10 11.37 11.54
N ALA A 118 -2.11 10.92 10.77
CA ALA A 118 -0.76 11.48 10.71
C ALA A 118 -0.61 12.50 9.56
N ALA A 119 0.49 13.25 9.59
CA ALA A 119 0.90 14.09 8.46
C ALA A 119 1.74 13.31 7.44
N ALA A 120 1.76 13.79 6.19
CA ALA A 120 2.69 13.33 5.17
C ALA A 120 3.40 14.52 4.52
N ARG A 121 4.68 14.34 4.18
CA ARG A 121 5.48 15.30 3.42
C ARG A 121 6.09 14.59 2.22
N VAL A 122 5.63 15.02 1.04
CA VAL A 122 6.01 14.43 -0.24
C VAL A 122 6.90 15.43 -0.98
N PHE A 123 8.12 15.02 -1.29
CA PHE A 123 9.05 15.80 -2.11
C PHE A 123 8.90 15.38 -3.57
N LEU A 124 8.65 16.35 -4.45
CA LEU A 124 8.62 16.17 -5.89
C LEU A 124 9.94 16.70 -6.49
N HIS A 125 10.30 16.23 -7.68
CA HIS A 125 11.39 16.86 -8.43
C HIS A 125 10.94 18.25 -8.95
N ALA A 126 11.91 19.13 -9.22
CA ALA A 126 11.68 20.41 -9.87
C ALA A 126 11.56 20.27 -11.38
#